data_AF-A0A2V5ZFB2-F1
#
_entry.id   AF-A0A2V5ZFB2-F1
#
_cell.length_a   1.000
_cell.length_b   1.000
_cell.length_c   1.000
_cell.angle_alpha   90.00
_cell.angle_beta   90.00
_cell.angle_gamma   90.00
#
_symmetry.space_group_name_H-M   'P 1'
#
loop_
_entity.id
_entity.type
_entity.pdbx_description
1 polymer ?
#
loop_
_entity_poly.entity_id
_entity_poly.type
_entity_poly.pdbx_seq_one_letter_code
_entity_poly.pdbx_strand_id
1 'polypeptide(L)' 'MALLRGLFWFGLFLVLTFCFVVLFEYGPRDFAKGAQKEYARIKSFLVKRTEEIRQDKKDR' A
#
# COMPACT_ATOMS: atom_id res chain seq x y z
N MET A 1 -22.12 12.19 7.01
CA MET A 1 -21.28 13.25 6.38
C MET A 1 -19.86 13.30 6.97
N ALA A 2 -19.68 13.20 8.29
CA ALA A 2 -18.35 13.23 8.91
C ALA A 2 -17.48 11.98 8.62
N LEU A 3 -18.08 10.78 8.57
CA LEU A 3 -17.35 9.52 8.33
C LEU A 3 -16.74 9.42 6.93
N LEU A 4 -17.50 9.80 5.89
CA LEU A 4 -17.00 9.87 4.50
C LEU A 4 -15.82 10.83 4.36
N ARG A 5 -15.87 11.96 5.09
CA ARG A 5 -14.80 12.96 5.09
C ARG A 5 -13.56 12.48 5.84
N GLY A 6 -13.75 11.77 6.95
CA GLY A 6 -12.67 11.08 7.67
C GLY A 6 -12.00 10.00 6.83
N LEU A 7 -12.79 9.16 6.13
CA LEU A 7 -12.26 8.11 5.27
C LEU A 7 -11.51 8.70 4.06
N PHE A 8 -12.01 9.78 3.49
CA PHE A 8 -11.33 10.52 2.43
C PHE A 8 -9.98 11.06 2.91
N TRP A 9 -9.95 11.72 4.06
CA TRP A 9 -8.71 12.25 4.65
C TRP A 9 -7.73 11.14 5.04
N PHE A 10 -8.24 10.01 5.54
CA PHE A 10 -7.42 8.85 5.88
C PHE A 10 -6.81 8.20 4.63
N GLY A 11 -7.59 8.08 3.56
CA GLY A 11 -7.09 7.62 2.25
C GLY A 11 -6.05 8.58 1.67
N LEU A 12 -6.32 9.90 1.71
CA LEU A 12 -5.39 10.93 1.28
C LEU A 12 -4.08 10.87 2.09
N PHE A 13 -4.19 10.68 3.41
CA PHE A 13 -3.05 10.51 4.29
C PHE A 13 -2.22 9.30 3.86
N LEU A 14 -2.81 8.12 3.69
CA LEU A 14 -2.09 6.93 3.24
C LEU A 14 -1.37 7.13 1.90
N VAL A 15 -2.03 7.78 0.93
CA VAL A 15 -1.43 8.08 -0.38
C VAL A 15 -0.27 9.04 -0.24
N LEU A 16 -0.42 10.11 0.56
CA LEU A 16 0.66 11.06 0.84
C LEU A 16 1.84 10.36 1.51
N THR A 17 1.60 9.58 2.55
CA THR A 17 2.67 8.86 3.27
C THR A 17 3.39 7.89 2.34
N PHE A 18 2.66 7.18 1.47
CA PHE A 18 3.25 6.31 0.45
C PHE A 18 4.10 7.11 -0.54
N CYS A 19 3.61 8.25 -1.04
CA CYS A 19 4.39 9.15 -1.88
C CYS A 19 5.65 9.63 -1.15
N PHE A 20 5.57 10.01 0.13
CA PHE A 20 6.76 10.42 0.88
C PHE A 20 7.79 9.30 0.99
N VAL A 21 7.38 8.09 1.34
CA VAL A 21 8.28 6.93 1.43
C VAL A 21 8.98 6.67 0.09
N VAL A 22 8.22 6.62 -1.00
CA VAL A 22 8.80 6.40 -2.34
C VAL A 22 9.72 7.55 -2.76
N LEU A 23 9.36 8.79 -2.44
CA LEU A 23 10.16 9.97 -2.75
C LEU A 23 11.46 10.00 -1.93
N PHE A 24 11.44 9.59 -0.66
CA PHE A 24 12.64 9.48 0.17
C PHE A 24 13.52 8.29 -0.24
N GLU A 25 12.93 7.16 -0.63
CA GLU A 25 13.69 5.93 -0.94
C GLU A 25 14.29 5.94 -2.35
N TYR A 26 13.60 6.51 -3.35
CA TYR A 26 14.04 6.52 -4.75
C TYR A 26 14.36 7.91 -5.31
N GLY A 27 14.01 8.98 -4.59
CA GLY A 27 14.21 10.35 -5.05
C GLY A 27 13.20 10.80 -6.10
N PRO A 28 13.09 12.12 -6.32
CA PRO A 28 12.10 12.72 -7.23
C PRO A 28 12.32 12.35 -8.72
N ARG A 29 13.54 11.95 -9.10
CA ARG A 29 13.91 11.63 -10.49
C ARG A 29 13.40 10.27 -10.95
N ASP A 30 13.30 9.31 -10.04
CA ASP A 30 12.88 7.94 -10.33
C ASP A 30 11.61 7.54 -9.57
N PHE A 31 10.85 8.53 -9.07
CA PHE A 31 9.63 8.35 -8.27
C PHE A 31 8.63 7.37 -8.90
N ALA A 32 8.35 7.48 -10.20
CA ALA A 32 7.40 6.60 -10.88
C ALA A 32 7.90 5.13 -10.95
N LYS A 33 9.21 4.93 -11.15
CA LYS A 33 9.82 3.60 -11.15
C LYS A 33 9.88 3.00 -9.74
N GLY A 34 10.20 3.84 -8.74
CA GLY A 34 10.18 3.47 -7.33
C GLY A 34 8.78 3.08 -6.86
N ALA A 35 7.76 3.87 -7.20
CA ALA A 35 6.37 3.59 -6.86
C ALA A 35 5.90 2.26 -7.44
N GLN A 36 6.21 1.97 -8.71
CA GLN A 36 5.86 0.69 -9.32
C GLN A 36 6.56 -0.50 -8.64
N LYS A 37 7.84 -0.34 -8.29
CA LYS A 37 8.61 -1.39 -7.61
C LYS A 37 8.07 -1.67 -6.20
N GLU A 38 7.77 -0.62 -5.45
CA GLU A 38 7.17 -0.74 -4.11
C GLU A 38 5.76 -1.34 -4.20
N TYR A 39 4.96 -0.89 -5.16
CA TYR A 39 3.61 -1.40 -5.38
C TYR A 39 3.61 -2.88 -5.75
N ALA A 40 4.52 -3.31 -6.63
CA ALA A 40 4.69 -4.72 -6.97
C ALA A 40 5.09 -5.56 -5.74
N ARG A 41 5.97 -5.02 -4.88
CA ARG A 41 6.37 -5.65 -3.62
C ARG A 41 5.18 -5.81 -2.68
N ILE A 42 4.45 -4.72 -2.41
CA ILE A 42 3.28 -4.70 -1.52
C ILE A 42 2.19 -5.64 -2.06
N LYS A 43 1.95 -5.65 -3.37
CA LYS A 43 0.98 -6.55 -4.00
C LYS A 43 1.36 -8.02 -3.81
N SER A 44 2.64 -8.37 -3.97
CA SER A 44 3.12 -9.74 -3.72
C SER A 44 2.97 -10.12 -2.25
N PHE A 45 3.27 -9.19 -1.32
CA PHE A 45 3.05 -9.42 0.11
C PHE A 45 1.57 -9.58 0.46
N LEU A 46 0.68 -8.77 -0.09
CA LEU A 46 -0.77 -8.89 0.11
C LEU A 46 -1.31 -10.20 -0.44
N VAL A 47 -0.86 -10.62 -1.62
CA VAL A 47 -1.25 -11.92 -2.21
C VAL A 47 -0.78 -13.06 -1.32
N LYS A 48 0.50 -13.08 -0.90
CA LYS A 48 1.02 -14.07 0.04
C LYS A 48 0.23 -14.10 1.36
N ARG A 49 -0.05 -12.94 1.96
CA ARG A 49 -0.84 -12.86 3.20
C ARG A 49 -2.27 -13.33 3.00
N THR A 50 -2.89 -13.01 1.87
CA THR A 50 -4.24 -13.46 1.54
C THR A 50 -4.27 -14.97 1.34
N GLU A 51 -3.24 -15.55 0.73
CA GLU A 51 -3.08 -17.01 0.60
C GLU A 51 -2.85 -17.70 1.95
N GLU A 52 -2.01 -17.13 2.83
CA GLU A 52 -1.82 -17.62 4.21
C GLU A 52 -3.13 -17.58 5.00
N ILE A 53 -3.88 -16.47 4.95
CA ILE A 53 -5.19 -16.33 5.62
C ILE A 53 -6.20 -17.33 5.05
N ARG A 54 -6.12 -17.61 3.74
CA ARG A 54 -7.00 -18.59 3.09
C ARG A 54 -6.65 -20.03 3.47
N GLN A 55 -5.37 -20.35 3.66
CA GLN A 55 -4.95 -21.67 4.13
C GLN A 55 -5.27 -21.87 5.62
N ASP A 56 -5.05 -20.87 6.46
CA ASP A 56 -5.46 -20.87 7.88
C ASP A 56 -6.96 -21.16 8.06
N LYS A 57 -7.80 -20.55 7.21
CA LYS A 57 -9.25 -20.84 7.18
C LYS A 57 -9.64 -22.22 6.64
N LYS A 58 -8.74 -22.91 5.92
CA LYS A 58 -9.01 -24.23 5.32
C LYS A 58 -8.49 -25.37 6.20
N ASP A 59 -7.53 -25.08 7.08
CA ASP A 59 -6.96 -26.01 8.07
C ASP A 59 -7.79 -26.07 9.38
N ARG A 60 -8.65 -25.07 9.62
CA ARG A 60 -9.56 -24.99 10.77
C ARG A 60 -10.98 -25.48 10.45
#